data_AF-A0A919MX87-F1
#
_entry.id   AF-A0A919MX87-F1
#
_cell.length_a   1.000
_cell.length_b   1.000
_cell.length_c   1.000
_cell.angle_alpha   90.00
_cell.angle_beta   90.00
_cell.angle_gamma   90.00
#
_symmetry.space_group_name_H-M   'P 1'
#
loop_
_entity.id
_entity.type
_entity.pdbx_description
1 polymer ?
#
loop_
_entity_poly.entity_id
_entity_poly.type
_entity_poly.pdbx_seq_one_letter_code
_entity_poly.pdbx_strand_id
1 'polypeptide(L)'
;MSDPRLPLVVTADADLLDDLIRLAAAGGTEVTVAPDPAAARSRFTSAQLVVIGADQVGACLRARLPRRPRLFAVARQKFTADVWEAAHLLGAENVCTVPAAEPWLVDRFAERPGRPYGRVLAVIGGRGGAGASILAGGLAVTAVAAGHRTLLVDADPLGGGLDLLLGWEQVDGLRWSALAEAGGRVDPPALLNALPHRGDLVLLSFARDEAPAVPGEAMAATLDAGRRGRDVIIADLPRQLDDAAVLALQAADQAVLIVPAELRATASAARVARMVRVHRDDLSLVVRGPSPGRLKPREVASALGLPLIGSLRPEPAMCHALERGEAPANAGKGPLAELCRRLIGDLVRETQVPA
;
A
#
# COMPACT_ATOMS: atom_id res chain seq x y z
N MET A 1 15.08 -21.60 -10.33
CA MET A 1 14.84 -20.40 -11.16
C MET A 1 13.47 -20.56 -11.79
N SER A 2 12.44 -19.93 -11.21
CA SER A 2 11.08 -20.03 -11.73
C SER A 2 10.92 -18.95 -12.80
N ASP A 3 10.63 -19.37 -14.03
CA ASP A 3 10.35 -18.51 -15.18
C ASP A 3 9.30 -17.44 -14.80
N PRO A 4 9.51 -16.13 -15.05
CA PRO A 4 8.51 -15.12 -14.76
C PRO A 4 7.19 -15.49 -15.43
N ARG A 5 6.10 -15.48 -14.65
CA ARG A 5 4.74 -15.76 -15.13
C ARG A 5 4.28 -14.63 -16.06
N LEU A 6 4.75 -14.57 -17.29
CA LEU A 6 4.41 -13.49 -18.23
C LEU A 6 2.91 -13.47 -18.53
N PRO A 7 2.34 -12.29 -18.89
CA PRO A 7 1.03 -12.22 -19.52
C PRO A 7 0.95 -13.11 -20.77
N LEU A 8 -0.20 -13.74 -20.99
CA LEU A 8 -0.46 -14.61 -22.12
C LEU A 8 -1.43 -13.91 -23.08
N VAL A 9 -1.03 -13.77 -24.34
CA VAL A 9 -1.86 -13.28 -25.43
C VAL A 9 -2.28 -14.47 -26.29
N VAL A 10 -3.60 -14.65 -26.46
CA VAL A 10 -4.18 -15.74 -27.26
C VAL A 10 -4.91 -15.14 -28.46
N THR A 11 -4.28 -15.14 -29.63
CA THR A 11 -4.89 -14.66 -30.88
C THR A 11 -4.15 -15.25 -32.08
N ALA A 12 -4.88 -15.53 -33.17
CA ALA A 12 -4.33 -15.86 -34.48
C ALA A 12 -4.32 -14.65 -35.43
N ASP A 13 -4.91 -13.53 -35.02
CA ASP A 13 -4.89 -12.27 -35.76
C ASP A 13 -3.53 -11.58 -35.53
N ALA A 14 -2.67 -11.62 -36.56
CA ALA A 14 -1.33 -11.02 -36.53
C ALA A 14 -1.37 -9.50 -36.28
N ASP A 15 -2.41 -8.87 -36.79
CA ASP A 15 -2.63 -7.44 -36.78
C ASP A 15 -3.05 -6.97 -35.38
N LEU A 16 -3.87 -7.75 -34.68
CA LEU A 16 -4.18 -7.54 -33.26
C LEU A 16 -3.01 -7.93 -32.35
N LEU A 17 -2.27 -8.98 -32.71
CA LEU A 17 -1.10 -9.42 -31.96
C LEU A 17 -0.03 -8.35 -31.89
N ASP A 18 0.30 -7.72 -33.02
CA ASP A 18 1.30 -6.64 -33.09
C ASP A 18 0.89 -5.44 -32.24
N ASP A 19 -0.39 -5.06 -32.27
CA ASP A 19 -0.93 -4.01 -31.39
C ASP A 19 -0.75 -4.39 -29.91
N LEU A 20 -1.10 -5.61 -29.51
CA LEU A 20 -0.99 -6.07 -28.12
C LEU A 20 0.46 -6.19 -27.63
N ILE A 21 1.39 -6.65 -28.48
CA ILE A 21 2.82 -6.68 -28.17
C ILE A 21 3.34 -5.27 -27.97
N ARG A 22 2.96 -4.33 -28.85
CA ARG A 22 3.33 -2.91 -28.74
C ARG A 22 2.80 -2.30 -27.44
N LEU A 23 1.55 -2.54 -27.09
CA LEU A 23 0.94 -2.04 -25.85
C LEU A 23 1.59 -2.65 -24.60
N ALA A 24 1.92 -3.93 -24.62
CA ALA A 24 2.63 -4.58 -23.52
C ALA A 24 4.05 -4.02 -23.35
N ALA A 25 4.76 -3.77 -24.45
CA ALA A 25 6.07 -3.13 -24.43
C ALA A 25 6.00 -1.69 -23.88
N ALA A 26 4.96 -0.92 -24.24
CA ALA A 26 4.70 0.40 -23.65
C ALA A 26 4.42 0.31 -22.13
N GLY A 27 3.79 -0.79 -21.68
CA GLY A 27 3.62 -1.11 -20.26
C GLY A 27 4.87 -1.71 -19.58
N GLY A 28 6.00 -1.86 -20.29
CA GLY A 28 7.25 -2.39 -19.75
C GLY A 28 7.22 -3.89 -19.43
N THR A 29 6.38 -4.67 -20.12
CA THR A 29 6.19 -6.10 -19.88
C THR A 29 6.30 -6.92 -21.18
N GLU A 30 7.01 -8.04 -21.12
CA GLU A 30 7.04 -9.03 -22.22
C GLU A 30 5.82 -9.96 -22.14
N VAL A 31 5.33 -10.43 -23.29
CA VAL A 31 4.17 -11.32 -23.37
C VAL A 31 4.55 -12.66 -23.95
N THR A 32 3.90 -13.72 -23.47
CA THR A 32 3.90 -15.01 -24.15
C THR A 32 2.73 -15.06 -25.13
N VAL A 33 2.98 -15.56 -26.33
CA VAL A 33 1.97 -15.65 -27.39
C VAL A 33 1.53 -17.09 -27.59
N ALA A 34 0.23 -17.29 -27.76
CA ALA A 34 -0.37 -18.56 -28.18
C ALA A 34 -1.34 -18.31 -29.34
N PRO A 35 -1.15 -18.97 -30.50
CA PRO A 35 -2.05 -18.78 -31.64
C PRO A 35 -3.42 -19.43 -31.45
N ASP A 36 -3.52 -20.41 -30.54
CA ASP A 36 -4.72 -21.20 -30.31
C ASP A 36 -4.88 -21.66 -28.85
N PRO A 37 -6.06 -22.18 -28.46
CA PRO A 37 -6.30 -22.69 -27.11
C PRO A 37 -5.42 -23.88 -26.70
N ALA A 38 -4.90 -24.67 -27.66
CA ALA A 38 -4.07 -25.82 -27.37
C ALA A 38 -2.66 -25.38 -26.92
N ALA A 39 -2.09 -24.41 -27.62
CA ALA A 39 -0.82 -23.77 -27.27
C ALA A 39 -0.93 -22.93 -25.98
N ALA A 40 -2.11 -22.35 -25.72
CA ALA A 40 -2.37 -21.57 -24.51
C ALA A 40 -2.46 -22.42 -23.24
N ARG A 41 -2.96 -23.67 -23.34
CA ARG A 41 -3.39 -24.48 -22.19
C ARG A 41 -2.34 -24.66 -21.09
N SER A 42 -1.08 -24.90 -21.44
CA SER A 42 -0.02 -25.13 -20.44
C SER A 42 0.32 -23.88 -19.64
N ARG A 43 0.07 -22.69 -20.19
CA ARG A 43 0.39 -21.39 -19.60
C ARG A 43 -0.83 -20.65 -19.08
N PHE A 44 -2.03 -21.07 -19.48
CA PHE A 44 -3.28 -20.37 -19.22
C PHE A 44 -3.56 -20.16 -17.74
N THR A 45 -3.31 -21.15 -16.90
CA THR A 45 -3.52 -21.05 -15.45
C THR A 45 -2.40 -20.29 -14.75
N SER A 46 -1.16 -20.44 -15.23
CA SER A 46 0.02 -19.82 -14.61
C SER A 46 0.25 -18.38 -15.02
N ALA A 47 -0.32 -17.92 -16.15
CA ALA A 47 -0.14 -16.56 -16.65
C ALA A 47 -0.63 -15.52 -15.64
N GLN A 48 -0.01 -14.35 -15.64
CA GLN A 48 -0.36 -13.25 -14.75
C GLN A 48 -1.63 -12.52 -15.19
N LEU A 49 -1.77 -12.36 -16.49
CA LEU A 49 -2.88 -11.73 -17.19
C LEU A 49 -3.12 -12.56 -18.45
N VAL A 50 -4.37 -12.78 -18.83
CA VAL A 50 -4.71 -13.44 -20.10
C VAL A 50 -5.51 -12.47 -20.96
N VAL A 51 -5.01 -12.20 -22.16
CA VAL A 51 -5.70 -11.39 -23.18
C VAL A 51 -6.06 -12.31 -24.33
N ILE A 52 -7.34 -12.38 -24.68
CA ILE A 52 -7.86 -13.25 -25.74
C ILE A 52 -8.41 -12.38 -26.86
N GLY A 53 -7.91 -12.57 -28.07
CA GLY A 53 -8.45 -11.93 -29.26
C GLY A 53 -9.87 -12.42 -29.54
N ALA A 54 -10.74 -11.55 -30.05
CA ALA A 54 -12.10 -11.91 -30.43
C ALA A 54 -12.18 -13.12 -31.38
N ASP A 55 -11.15 -13.31 -32.20
CA ASP A 55 -10.98 -14.46 -33.09
C ASP A 55 -10.85 -15.80 -32.34
N GLN A 56 -10.27 -15.80 -31.12
CA GLN A 56 -10.06 -17.01 -30.31
C GLN A 56 -11.05 -17.19 -29.15
N VAL A 57 -11.88 -16.19 -28.81
CA VAL A 57 -12.84 -16.30 -27.68
C VAL A 57 -13.72 -17.55 -27.82
N GLY A 58 -14.34 -17.76 -28.98
CA GLY A 58 -15.20 -18.92 -29.23
C GLY A 58 -14.43 -20.26 -29.20
N ALA A 59 -13.18 -20.26 -29.68
CA ALA A 59 -12.33 -21.45 -29.64
C ALA A 59 -11.91 -21.80 -28.20
N CYS A 60 -11.55 -20.80 -27.39
CA CYS A 60 -11.22 -20.92 -25.97
C CYS A 60 -12.39 -21.47 -25.15
N LEU A 61 -13.61 -21.00 -25.42
CA LEU A 61 -14.83 -21.49 -24.77
C LEU A 61 -15.10 -22.96 -25.10
N ARG A 62 -15.02 -23.35 -26.39
CA ARG A 62 -15.16 -24.76 -26.82
C ARG A 62 -14.08 -25.66 -26.22
N ALA A 63 -12.86 -25.14 -26.08
CA ALA A 63 -11.74 -25.84 -25.46
C ALA A 63 -11.85 -25.96 -23.93
N ARG A 64 -12.88 -25.40 -23.30
CA ARG A 64 -13.15 -25.42 -21.85
C ARG A 64 -11.95 -24.95 -21.02
N LEU A 65 -11.33 -23.84 -21.40
CA LEU A 65 -10.30 -23.23 -20.57
C LEU A 65 -10.88 -22.78 -19.21
N PRO A 66 -10.13 -22.92 -18.10
CA PRO A 66 -10.64 -22.65 -16.77
C PRO A 66 -10.95 -21.16 -16.58
N ARG A 67 -12.02 -20.82 -15.85
CA ARG A 67 -12.29 -19.41 -15.48
C ARG A 67 -11.22 -18.92 -14.53
N ARG A 68 -10.82 -17.65 -14.68
CA ARG A 68 -9.79 -17.02 -13.86
C ARG A 68 -9.99 -15.51 -13.79
N PRO A 69 -9.50 -14.85 -12.73
CA PRO A 69 -9.40 -13.40 -12.72
C PRO A 69 -8.36 -12.91 -13.73
N ARG A 70 -8.46 -11.63 -14.09
CA ARG A 70 -7.63 -10.94 -15.06
C ARG A 70 -7.60 -11.65 -16.42
N LEU A 71 -8.79 -11.89 -16.95
CA LEU A 71 -9.02 -12.37 -18.30
C LEU A 71 -9.76 -11.29 -19.09
N PHE A 72 -9.16 -10.81 -20.18
CA PHE A 72 -9.76 -9.75 -21.02
C PHE A 72 -9.96 -10.24 -22.46
N ALA A 73 -11.09 -9.90 -23.05
CA ALA A 73 -11.35 -10.12 -24.46
C ALA A 73 -11.09 -8.82 -25.25
N VAL A 74 -10.28 -8.88 -26.31
CA VAL A 74 -9.87 -7.69 -27.08
C VAL A 74 -10.15 -7.87 -28.57
N ALA A 75 -10.59 -6.81 -29.24
CA ALA A 75 -10.81 -6.80 -30.68
C ALA A 75 -10.37 -5.47 -31.30
N ARG A 76 -10.04 -5.48 -32.59
CA ARG A 76 -9.85 -4.25 -33.39
C ARG A 76 -11.16 -3.67 -33.94
N GLN A 77 -12.21 -4.49 -34.02
CA GLN A 77 -13.54 -4.10 -34.48
C GLN A 77 -14.57 -4.29 -33.37
N LYS A 78 -15.79 -3.77 -33.55
CA LYS A 78 -16.89 -4.01 -32.62
C LYS A 78 -17.17 -5.50 -32.50
N PHE A 79 -17.32 -5.97 -31.27
CA PHE A 79 -17.74 -7.33 -30.98
C PHE A 79 -19.12 -7.60 -31.58
N THR A 80 -19.29 -8.76 -32.21
CA THR A 80 -20.62 -9.29 -32.51
C THR A 80 -21.28 -9.82 -31.23
N ALA A 81 -22.61 -9.92 -31.23
CA ALA A 81 -23.36 -10.38 -30.07
C ALA A 81 -22.87 -11.76 -29.57
N ASP A 82 -22.62 -12.68 -30.51
CA ASP A 82 -22.17 -14.04 -30.21
C ASP A 82 -20.79 -14.09 -29.54
N VAL A 83 -19.86 -13.22 -29.95
CA VAL A 83 -18.51 -13.18 -29.35
C VAL A 83 -18.55 -12.51 -27.97
N TRP A 84 -19.43 -11.53 -27.79
CA TRP A 84 -19.64 -10.89 -26.49
C TRP A 84 -20.19 -11.88 -25.46
N GLU A 85 -21.20 -12.66 -25.85
CA GLU A 85 -21.77 -13.72 -24.99
C GLU A 85 -20.73 -14.80 -24.69
N ALA A 86 -19.96 -15.23 -25.69
CA ALA A 86 -18.90 -16.21 -25.51
C ALA A 86 -17.80 -15.71 -24.54
N ALA A 87 -17.43 -14.43 -24.60
CA ALA A 87 -16.47 -13.82 -23.68
C ALA A 87 -16.99 -13.81 -22.24
N HIS A 88 -18.28 -13.50 -22.05
CA HIS A 88 -18.92 -13.52 -20.74
C HIS A 88 -18.95 -14.94 -20.14
N LEU A 89 -19.33 -15.94 -20.94
CA LEU A 89 -19.34 -17.35 -20.53
C LEU A 89 -17.95 -17.87 -20.17
N LEU A 90 -16.91 -17.41 -20.90
CA LEU A 90 -15.51 -17.72 -20.60
C LEU A 90 -15.01 -17.06 -19.30
N GLY A 91 -15.74 -16.07 -18.77
CA GLY A 91 -15.38 -15.32 -17.57
C GLY A 91 -14.43 -14.15 -17.83
N ALA A 92 -14.51 -13.52 -19.00
CA ALA A 92 -13.80 -12.27 -19.25
C ALA A 92 -14.33 -11.17 -18.32
N GLU A 93 -13.43 -10.54 -17.56
CA GLU A 93 -13.77 -9.40 -16.68
C GLU A 93 -14.10 -8.16 -17.49
N ASN A 94 -13.42 -7.98 -18.63
CA ASN A 94 -13.59 -6.84 -19.51
C ASN A 94 -13.53 -7.28 -20.97
N VAL A 95 -14.32 -6.60 -21.80
CA VAL A 95 -14.39 -6.75 -23.26
C VAL A 95 -14.11 -5.39 -23.87
N CYS A 96 -13.02 -5.28 -24.65
CA CYS A 96 -12.44 -3.99 -25.02
C CYS A 96 -12.10 -3.92 -26.51
N THR A 97 -12.25 -2.74 -27.12
CA THR A 97 -11.88 -2.51 -28.52
C THR A 97 -10.70 -1.54 -28.65
N VAL A 98 -9.68 -1.93 -29.43
CA VAL A 98 -8.53 -1.09 -29.80
C VAL A 98 -8.92 -0.25 -31.03
N PRO A 99 -8.60 1.06 -31.11
CA PRO A 99 -7.64 1.80 -30.28
C PRO A 99 -8.22 2.45 -29.00
N ALA A 100 -9.54 2.47 -28.81
CA ALA A 100 -10.16 3.20 -27.70
C ALA A 100 -9.68 2.74 -26.31
N ALA A 101 -9.33 1.46 -26.16
CA ALA A 101 -8.87 0.87 -24.91
C ALA A 101 -7.34 0.83 -24.76
N GLU A 102 -6.54 1.45 -25.65
CA GLU A 102 -5.08 1.39 -25.59
C GLU A 102 -4.49 1.90 -24.26
N PRO A 103 -4.84 3.08 -23.73
CA PRO A 103 -4.28 3.56 -22.46
C PRO A 103 -4.60 2.60 -21.30
N TRP A 104 -5.83 2.09 -21.28
CA TRP A 104 -6.28 1.13 -20.28
C TRP A 104 -5.53 -0.20 -20.38
N LEU A 105 -5.26 -0.70 -21.60
CA LEU A 105 -4.49 -1.93 -21.80
C LEU A 105 -3.02 -1.77 -21.38
N VAL A 106 -2.41 -0.62 -21.67
CA VAL A 106 -1.05 -0.30 -21.21
C VAL A 106 -0.96 -0.37 -19.69
N ASP A 107 -1.91 0.26 -18.97
CA ASP A 107 -1.97 0.19 -17.51
C ASP A 107 -2.11 -1.25 -17.00
N ARG A 108 -2.98 -2.05 -17.64
CA ARG A 108 -3.19 -3.45 -17.25
C ARG A 108 -1.97 -4.35 -17.53
N PHE A 109 -1.19 -4.06 -18.57
CA PHE A 109 0.08 -4.76 -18.84
C PHE A 109 1.22 -4.30 -17.92
N ALA A 110 1.21 -3.04 -17.48
CA ALA A 110 2.14 -2.51 -16.48
C ALA A 110 1.84 -3.07 -15.07
N GLU A 111 0.58 -3.39 -14.79
CA GLU A 111 0.17 -4.04 -13.55
C GLU A 111 0.70 -5.48 -13.47
N ARG A 112 1.78 -5.70 -12.72
CA ARG A 112 2.32 -7.04 -12.41
C ARG A 112 1.50 -7.73 -11.31
N PRO A 113 0.63 -8.72 -11.58
CA PRO A 113 0.04 -9.50 -10.50
C PRO A 113 1.09 -10.44 -9.90
N GLY A 114 1.29 -10.32 -8.60
CA GLY A 114 2.25 -11.12 -7.85
C GLY A 114 3.34 -10.32 -7.15
N ARG A 115 3.44 -9.00 -7.40
CA ARG A 115 3.83 -8.13 -6.28
C ARG A 115 2.58 -7.94 -5.44
N PRO A 116 2.58 -8.35 -4.17
CA PRO A 116 1.54 -7.85 -3.29
C PRO A 116 1.59 -6.33 -3.35
N TYR A 117 0.43 -5.70 -3.49
CA TYR A 117 0.33 -4.26 -3.24
C TYR A 117 0.99 -3.97 -1.90
N GLY A 118 1.76 -2.89 -1.83
CA GLY A 118 2.36 -2.47 -0.58
C GLY A 118 1.31 -2.44 0.52
N ARG A 119 1.65 -3.00 1.68
CA ARG A 119 0.72 -3.09 2.81
C ARG A 119 0.76 -1.79 3.59
N VAL A 120 -0.40 -1.23 3.88
CA VAL A 120 -0.56 0.03 4.58
C VAL A 120 -0.82 -0.24 6.06
N LEU A 121 0.01 0.33 6.93
CA LEU A 121 -0.14 0.29 8.38
C LEU A 121 -0.39 1.71 8.89
N ALA A 122 -1.61 1.96 9.37
CA ALA A 122 -1.98 3.23 9.99
C ALA A 122 -1.62 3.22 11.48
N VAL A 123 -0.99 4.30 11.96
CA VAL A 123 -0.58 4.47 13.36
C VAL A 123 -1.30 5.70 13.93
N ILE A 124 -2.01 5.54 15.04
CA ILE A 124 -2.78 6.60 15.69
C ILE A 124 -2.45 6.66 17.19
N GLY A 125 -2.35 7.86 17.76
CA GLY A 125 -2.16 8.05 19.20
C GLY A 125 -3.46 8.08 19.99
N GLY A 126 -3.57 7.35 21.10
CA GLY A 126 -4.71 7.45 22.02
C GLY A 126 -4.79 8.79 22.79
N ARG A 127 -3.67 9.53 22.84
CA ARG A 127 -3.57 10.90 23.36
C ARG A 127 -2.39 11.65 22.71
N GLY A 128 -2.32 12.95 22.94
CA GLY A 128 -1.14 13.76 22.58
C GLY A 128 0.09 13.25 23.32
N GLY A 129 1.21 13.09 22.62
CA GLY A 129 2.44 12.51 23.19
C GLY A 129 2.33 11.00 23.49
N ALA A 130 1.39 10.28 22.87
CA ALA A 130 1.30 8.82 23.02
C ALA A 130 2.50 8.08 22.41
N GLY A 131 3.17 8.67 21.41
CA GLY A 131 4.31 8.09 20.69
C GLY A 131 3.96 7.50 19.32
N ALA A 132 2.90 7.98 18.66
CA ALA A 132 2.48 7.53 17.33
C ALA A 132 3.59 7.75 16.29
N SER A 133 4.10 8.98 16.16
CA SER A 133 5.21 9.33 15.28
C SER A 133 6.48 8.52 15.55
N ILE A 134 6.83 8.29 16.82
CA ILE A 134 7.98 7.46 17.21
C ILE A 134 7.79 6.01 16.75
N LEU A 135 6.59 5.45 16.95
CA LEU A 135 6.27 4.10 16.49
C LEU A 135 6.28 4.04 14.95
N ALA A 136 5.71 5.02 14.27
CA ALA A 136 5.66 5.10 12.81
C ALA A 136 7.07 5.17 12.20
N GLY A 137 7.92 6.08 12.69
CA GLY A 137 9.32 6.17 12.28
C GLY A 137 10.10 4.88 12.58
N GLY A 138 9.89 4.30 13.77
CA GLY A 138 10.55 3.05 14.16
C GLY A 138 10.13 1.86 13.30
N LEU A 139 8.85 1.78 12.92
CA LEU A 139 8.32 0.79 11.98
C LEU A 139 8.97 0.95 10.61
N ALA A 140 9.07 2.18 10.11
CA ALA A 140 9.65 2.46 8.79
C ALA A 140 11.14 2.10 8.72
N VAL A 141 11.93 2.53 9.72
CA VAL A 141 13.35 2.18 9.83
C VAL A 141 13.54 0.66 9.94
N THR A 142 12.69 0.00 10.74
CA THR A 142 12.78 -1.46 10.91
C THR A 142 12.37 -2.22 9.65
N ALA A 143 11.38 -1.74 8.90
CA ALA A 143 10.96 -2.34 7.64
C ALA A 143 12.08 -2.30 6.60
N VAL A 144 12.77 -1.18 6.46
CA VAL A 144 13.94 -1.06 5.58
C VAL A 144 15.09 -1.96 6.06
N ALA A 145 15.36 -2.01 7.36
CA ALA A 145 16.36 -2.94 7.91
C ALA A 145 16.02 -4.42 7.66
N ALA A 146 14.73 -4.75 7.46
CA ALA A 146 14.26 -6.07 7.07
C ALA A 146 14.23 -6.30 5.53
N GLY A 147 14.67 -5.32 4.74
CA GLY A 147 14.76 -5.43 3.27
C GLY A 147 13.48 -5.02 2.53
N HIS A 148 12.56 -4.29 3.16
CA HIS A 148 11.33 -3.81 2.54
C HIS A 148 11.46 -2.36 2.07
N ARG A 149 11.10 -2.10 0.81
CA ARG A 149 11.00 -0.73 0.29
C ARG A 149 9.83 -0.05 0.97
N THR A 150 10.08 1.06 1.63
CA THR A 150 9.10 1.64 2.57
C THR A 150 8.78 3.09 2.26
N LEU A 151 7.50 3.43 2.30
CA LEU A 151 7.01 4.81 2.33
C LEU A 151 6.53 5.13 3.75
N LEU A 152 7.04 6.22 4.31
CA LEU A 152 6.54 6.82 5.54
C LEU A 152 5.76 8.10 5.17
N VAL A 153 4.50 8.17 5.60
CA VAL A 153 3.61 9.30 5.36
C VAL A 153 3.30 9.98 6.69
N ASP A 154 3.69 11.24 6.82
CA ASP A 154 3.25 12.11 7.90
C ASP A 154 1.91 12.72 7.50
N ALA A 155 0.83 12.39 8.22
CA ALA A 155 -0.50 12.96 7.96
C ALA A 155 -0.98 13.88 9.10
N ASP A 156 -0.13 14.16 10.11
CA ASP A 156 -0.47 15.06 11.22
C ASP A 156 0.12 16.46 11.00
N PRO A 157 -0.65 17.43 10.47
CA PRO A 157 -0.15 18.78 10.20
C PRO A 157 0.24 19.56 11.47
N LEU A 158 -0.17 19.08 12.65
CA LEU A 158 0.14 19.69 13.94
C LEU A 158 1.30 19.00 14.67
N GLY A 159 1.92 18.00 14.04
CA GLY A 159 3.09 17.30 14.55
C GLY A 159 4.39 18.12 14.46
N GLY A 160 5.45 17.63 15.10
CA GLY A 160 6.79 18.20 14.97
C GLY A 160 7.44 17.94 13.59
N GLY A 161 6.81 17.13 12.74
CA GLY A 161 7.31 16.67 11.45
C GLY A 161 8.15 15.39 11.58
N LEU A 162 7.78 14.36 10.80
CA LEU A 162 8.55 13.11 10.73
C LEU A 162 9.94 13.28 10.11
N ASP A 163 10.17 14.34 9.34
CA ASP A 163 11.48 14.71 8.83
C ASP A 163 12.46 15.04 9.97
N LEU A 164 12.06 15.85 10.96
CA LEU A 164 12.89 16.12 12.15
C LEU A 164 13.12 14.86 12.98
N LEU A 165 12.10 14.01 13.12
CA LEU A 165 12.22 12.73 13.83
C LEU A 165 13.32 11.83 13.21
N LEU A 166 13.50 11.90 11.89
CA LEU A 166 14.49 11.13 11.15
C LEU A 166 15.83 11.85 10.96
N GLY A 167 15.94 13.14 11.29
CA GLY A 167 17.09 13.99 10.95
C GLY A 167 17.21 14.30 9.45
N TRP A 168 16.06 14.49 8.80
CA TRP A 168 15.87 14.65 7.34
C TRP A 168 15.32 16.02 6.95
N GLU A 169 15.31 16.98 7.87
CA GLU A 169 14.82 18.34 7.65
C GLU A 169 15.60 19.11 6.57
N GLN A 170 16.85 18.69 6.29
CA GLN A 170 17.70 19.25 5.22
C GLN A 170 17.73 18.38 3.95
N VAL A 171 16.91 17.32 3.86
CA VAL A 171 16.84 16.47 2.67
C VAL A 171 15.87 17.09 1.67
N ASP A 172 16.37 17.36 0.47
CA ASP A 172 15.58 17.91 -0.64
C ASP A 172 14.49 16.94 -1.11
N GLY A 173 13.41 17.51 -1.63
CA GLY A 173 12.31 16.75 -2.25
C GLY A 173 10.95 17.41 -2.00
N LEU A 174 9.93 16.90 -2.69
CA LEU A 174 8.57 17.38 -2.58
C LEU A 174 7.98 17.09 -1.19
N ARG A 175 7.17 18.03 -0.70
CA ARG A 175 6.43 17.98 0.55
C ARG A 175 4.93 18.17 0.26
N TRP A 176 4.08 18.03 1.28
CA TRP A 176 2.63 18.19 1.10
C TRP A 176 2.22 19.50 0.43
N SER A 177 2.91 20.61 0.70
CA SER A 177 2.63 21.92 0.07
C SER A 177 2.70 21.85 -1.46
N ALA A 178 3.78 21.28 -2.01
CA ALA A 178 3.95 21.13 -3.45
C ALA A 178 2.93 20.15 -4.09
N LEU A 179 2.56 19.09 -3.38
CA LEU A 179 1.54 18.15 -3.85
C LEU A 179 0.14 18.78 -3.88
N ALA A 180 -0.16 19.64 -2.90
CA ALA A 180 -1.44 20.34 -2.82
C ALA A 180 -1.63 21.30 -4.01
N GLU A 181 -0.57 22.00 -4.42
CA GLU A 181 -0.58 22.87 -5.61
C GLU A 181 -0.78 22.10 -6.92
N ALA A 182 -0.26 20.88 -7.02
CA ALA A 182 -0.33 20.04 -8.22
C ALA A 182 -1.71 19.38 -8.45
N GLY A 183 -2.65 19.49 -7.49
CA GLY A 183 -4.00 18.94 -7.60
C GLY A 183 -4.03 17.42 -7.84
N GLY A 184 -3.08 16.68 -7.26
CA GLY A 184 -3.05 15.21 -7.31
C GLY A 184 -2.70 14.57 -8.66
N ARG A 185 -2.37 15.35 -9.71
CA ARG A 185 -2.02 14.83 -11.04
C ARG A 185 -0.54 14.47 -11.17
N VAL A 186 -0.08 13.52 -10.37
CA VAL A 186 1.32 13.08 -10.42
C VAL A 186 1.37 11.60 -10.76
N ASP A 187 2.18 11.24 -11.76
CA ASP A 187 2.48 9.85 -12.07
C ASP A 187 3.04 9.13 -10.82
N PRO A 188 2.50 7.98 -10.40
CA PRO A 188 2.85 7.40 -9.11
C PRO A 188 4.35 7.05 -8.93
N PRO A 189 5.05 6.47 -9.92
CA PRO A 189 6.51 6.34 -9.90
C PRO A 189 7.25 7.68 -9.82
N ALA A 190 6.84 8.68 -10.61
CA ALA A 190 7.46 10.01 -10.58
C ALA A 190 7.31 10.68 -9.21
N LEU A 191 6.13 10.54 -8.58
CA LEU A 191 5.88 11.05 -7.23
C LEU A 191 6.88 10.49 -6.24
N LEU A 192 7.00 9.17 -6.16
CA LEU A 192 7.89 8.51 -5.19
C LEU A 192 9.37 8.86 -5.36
N ASN A 193 9.81 9.16 -6.58
CA ASN A 193 11.19 9.55 -6.86
C ASN A 193 11.47 11.02 -6.53
N ALA A 194 10.43 11.86 -6.54
CA ALA A 194 10.54 13.27 -6.20
C ALA A 194 10.46 13.55 -4.69
N LEU A 195 10.08 12.55 -3.89
CA LEU A 195 10.03 12.65 -2.44
C LEU A 195 11.42 12.51 -1.80
N PRO A 196 11.65 13.15 -0.64
CA PRO A 196 12.82 12.92 0.21
C PRO A 196 13.05 11.43 0.48
N HIS A 197 14.26 10.95 0.25
CA HIS A 197 14.60 9.54 0.43
C HIS A 197 16.05 9.34 0.86
N ARG A 198 16.30 8.24 1.58
CA ARG A 198 17.64 7.69 1.82
C ARG A 198 17.56 6.17 1.69
N GLY A 199 18.24 5.62 0.69
CA GLY A 199 18.12 4.20 0.35
C GLY A 199 16.68 3.83 0.01
N ASP A 200 16.16 2.79 0.66
CA ASP A 200 14.82 2.26 0.41
C ASP A 200 13.71 2.91 1.26
N LEU A 201 14.04 3.88 2.12
CA LEU A 201 13.07 4.68 2.86
C LEU A 201 12.75 5.97 2.11
N VAL A 202 11.47 6.18 1.84
CA VAL A 202 10.92 7.42 1.28
C VAL A 202 9.99 8.07 2.29
N LEU A 203 10.05 9.39 2.40
CA LEU A 203 9.25 10.18 3.32
C LEU A 203 8.41 11.19 2.55
N LEU A 204 7.10 11.22 2.82
CA LEU A 204 6.26 12.37 2.54
C LEU A 204 5.90 13.05 3.85
N SER A 205 6.29 14.31 4.00
CA SER A 205 5.99 15.12 5.19
C SER A 205 5.51 16.52 4.84
N PHE A 206 5.07 17.24 5.87
CA PHE A 206 4.83 18.67 5.78
C PHE A 206 6.15 19.41 5.58
N ALA A 207 6.08 20.55 4.89
CA ALA A 207 7.15 21.52 4.85
C ALA A 207 7.09 22.39 6.12
N ARG A 208 8.10 23.25 6.32
CA ARG A 208 8.24 24.09 7.53
C ARG A 208 7.55 25.45 7.41
N ASP A 209 7.13 25.80 6.21
CA ASP A 209 6.28 26.94 5.89
C ASP A 209 4.80 26.61 6.20
N GLU A 210 3.84 27.42 5.70
CA GLU A 210 2.42 27.18 5.94
C GLU A 210 2.06 25.72 5.61
N ALA A 211 1.51 25.00 6.59
CA ALA A 211 1.05 23.64 6.41
C ALA A 211 -0.40 23.68 5.90
N PRO A 212 -0.64 23.54 4.58
CA PRO A 212 -2.01 23.45 4.09
C PRO A 212 -2.66 22.18 4.64
N ALA A 213 -3.99 22.21 4.76
CA ALA A 213 -4.76 20.97 4.90
C ALA A 213 -4.40 20.03 3.75
N VAL A 214 -4.15 18.75 4.06
CA VAL A 214 -3.79 17.76 3.04
C VAL A 214 -5.02 17.50 2.15
N PRO A 215 -4.98 17.80 0.84
CA PRO A 215 -6.13 17.49 -0.03
C PRO A 215 -6.33 15.98 -0.12
N GLY A 216 -7.59 15.52 -0.06
CA GLY A 216 -7.91 14.09 -0.15
C GLY A 216 -7.38 13.42 -1.43
N GLU A 217 -7.38 14.15 -2.56
CA GLU A 217 -6.83 13.70 -3.83
C GLU A 217 -5.31 13.45 -3.76
N ALA A 218 -4.58 14.34 -3.07
CA ALA A 218 -3.14 14.18 -2.87
C ALA A 218 -2.83 12.98 -1.96
N MET A 219 -3.64 12.75 -0.92
CA MET A 219 -3.55 11.56 -0.09
C MET A 219 -3.83 10.29 -0.89
N ALA A 220 -4.91 10.26 -1.67
CA ALA A 220 -5.27 9.12 -2.51
C ALA A 220 -4.15 8.78 -3.52
N ALA A 221 -3.61 9.80 -4.21
CA ALA A 221 -2.49 9.63 -5.14
C ALA A 221 -1.23 9.10 -4.44
N THR A 222 -0.92 9.61 -3.24
CA THR A 222 0.21 9.13 -2.42
C THR A 222 0.06 7.66 -2.05
N LEU A 223 -1.13 7.25 -1.61
CA LEU A 223 -1.41 5.88 -1.22
C LEU A 223 -1.37 4.94 -2.43
N ASP A 224 -1.94 5.33 -3.57
CA ASP A 224 -1.86 4.54 -4.81
C ASP A 224 -0.40 4.38 -5.27
N ALA A 225 0.39 5.46 -5.25
CA ALA A 225 1.82 5.42 -5.53
C ALA A 225 2.58 4.49 -4.57
N GLY A 226 2.34 4.63 -3.27
CA GLY A 226 2.92 3.77 -2.24
C GLY A 226 2.59 2.30 -2.49
N ARG A 227 1.31 1.96 -2.71
CA ARG A 227 0.85 0.57 -2.93
C ARG A 227 1.44 -0.04 -4.20
N ARG A 228 1.68 0.74 -5.26
CA ARG A 228 2.29 0.26 -6.52
C ARG A 228 3.82 0.17 -6.45
N GLY A 229 4.45 1.12 -5.77
CA GLY A 229 5.90 1.30 -5.79
C GLY A 229 6.67 0.69 -4.63
N ARG A 230 6.03 0.47 -3.48
CA ARG A 230 6.67 0.09 -2.20
C ARG A 230 6.06 -1.20 -1.64
N ASP A 231 6.77 -1.81 -0.70
CA ASP A 231 6.38 -3.06 -0.05
C ASP A 231 5.59 -2.78 1.25
N VAL A 232 5.96 -1.71 1.96
CA VAL A 232 5.32 -1.27 3.21
C VAL A 232 5.04 0.23 3.14
N ILE A 233 3.86 0.64 3.58
CA ILE A 233 3.48 2.03 3.75
C ILE A 233 3.09 2.23 5.21
N ILE A 234 3.73 3.15 5.90
CA ILE A 234 3.39 3.53 7.28
C ILE A 234 2.76 4.92 7.23
N ALA A 235 1.53 5.05 7.71
CA ALA A 235 0.84 6.34 7.80
C ALA A 235 0.73 6.76 9.27
N ASP A 236 1.40 7.85 9.65
CA ASP A 236 1.25 8.49 10.97
C ASP A 236 0.04 9.44 10.92
N LEU A 237 -1.07 9.04 11.54
CA LEU A 237 -2.33 9.76 11.41
C LEU A 237 -2.59 10.67 12.62
N PRO A 238 -3.25 11.82 12.39
CA PRO A 238 -3.68 12.69 13.46
C PRO A 238 -4.79 12.03 14.28
N ARG A 239 -4.97 12.52 15.51
CA ARG A 239 -6.02 12.03 16.42
C ARG A 239 -7.41 12.58 16.12
N GLN A 240 -7.46 13.65 15.35
CA GLN A 240 -8.68 14.18 14.78
C GLN A 240 -8.61 13.87 13.29
N LEU A 241 -9.51 13.01 12.82
CA LEU A 241 -9.46 12.55 11.44
C LEU A 241 -10.10 13.61 10.56
N ASP A 242 -9.30 14.22 9.69
CA ASP A 242 -9.77 14.94 8.52
C ASP A 242 -10.00 13.96 7.35
N ASP A 243 -10.49 14.47 6.21
CA ASP A 243 -10.83 13.64 5.05
C ASP A 243 -9.61 12.85 4.54
N ALA A 244 -8.42 13.43 4.58
CA ALA A 244 -7.19 12.76 4.19
C ALA A 244 -6.82 11.62 5.16
N ALA A 245 -6.89 11.85 6.47
CA ALA A 245 -6.66 10.82 7.47
C ALA A 245 -7.71 9.70 7.40
N VAL A 246 -8.97 10.01 7.08
CA VAL A 246 -10.02 9.01 6.83
C VAL A 246 -9.67 8.14 5.62
N LEU A 247 -9.24 8.74 4.51
CA LEU A 247 -8.83 7.99 3.31
C LEU A 247 -7.64 7.05 3.61
N ALA A 248 -6.63 7.54 4.32
CA ALA A 248 -5.48 6.72 4.71
C ALA A 248 -5.88 5.58 5.66
N LEU A 249 -6.79 5.84 6.61
CA LEU A 249 -7.31 4.83 7.52
C LEU A 249 -8.15 3.76 6.81
N GLN A 250 -8.96 4.15 5.83
CA GLN A 250 -9.77 3.23 5.02
C GLN A 250 -8.90 2.38 4.08
N ALA A 251 -7.82 2.95 3.56
CA ALA A 251 -6.85 2.25 2.72
C ALA A 251 -5.89 1.34 3.50
N ALA A 252 -5.87 1.46 4.84
CA ALA A 252 -5.00 0.66 5.68
C ALA A 252 -5.29 -0.84 5.53
N ASP A 253 -4.27 -1.68 5.58
CA ASP A 253 -4.40 -3.13 5.74
C ASP A 253 -4.45 -3.50 7.23
N GLN A 254 -3.77 -2.73 8.09
CA GLN A 254 -3.84 -2.82 9.55
C GLN A 254 -3.82 -1.42 10.18
N ALA A 255 -4.49 -1.24 11.32
CA ALA A 255 -4.45 0.01 12.09
C ALA A 255 -4.08 -0.24 13.55
N VAL A 256 -3.22 0.61 14.10
CA VAL A 256 -2.69 0.49 15.46
C VAL A 256 -2.92 1.76 16.24
N LEU A 257 -3.58 1.62 17.39
CA LEU A 257 -3.70 2.64 18.40
C LEU A 257 -2.59 2.46 19.45
N ILE A 258 -1.71 3.45 19.62
CA ILE A 258 -0.72 3.46 20.70
C ILE A 258 -1.24 4.24 21.91
N VAL A 259 -1.19 3.64 23.11
CA VAL A 259 -1.76 4.20 24.33
C VAL A 259 -0.77 4.09 25.50
N PRO A 260 -0.36 5.19 26.14
CA PRO A 260 0.39 5.13 27.41
C PRO A 260 -0.38 4.37 28.50
N ALA A 261 0.33 3.62 29.34
CA ALA A 261 -0.22 2.84 30.44
C ALA A 261 -0.65 3.72 31.63
N GLU A 262 -1.55 4.66 31.36
CA GLU A 262 -2.06 5.68 32.28
C GLU A 262 -3.59 5.72 32.21
N LEU A 263 -4.24 5.99 33.35
CA LEU A 263 -5.71 6.06 33.40
C LEU A 263 -6.27 7.15 32.47
N ARG A 264 -5.70 8.36 32.49
CA ARG A 264 -6.14 9.47 31.64
C ARG A 264 -5.89 9.20 30.16
N ALA A 265 -4.78 8.54 29.83
CA ALA A 265 -4.49 8.14 28.46
C ALA A 265 -5.51 7.11 27.96
N THR A 266 -5.88 6.14 28.80
CA THR A 266 -6.90 5.13 28.49
C THR A 266 -8.27 5.78 28.25
N ALA A 267 -8.68 6.73 29.10
CA ALA A 267 -9.94 7.46 28.92
C ALA A 267 -9.96 8.31 27.63
N SER A 268 -8.85 8.96 27.30
CA SER A 268 -8.70 9.68 26.02
C SER A 268 -8.75 8.72 24.83
N ALA A 269 -8.05 7.59 24.92
CA ALA A 269 -7.98 6.57 23.89
C ALA A 269 -9.34 5.95 23.58
N ALA A 270 -10.23 5.81 24.56
CA ALA A 270 -11.60 5.33 24.34
C ALA A 270 -12.39 6.23 23.37
N ARG A 271 -12.16 7.56 23.41
CA ARG A 271 -12.79 8.50 22.48
C ARG A 271 -12.20 8.39 21.08
N VAL A 272 -10.87 8.33 20.99
CA VAL A 272 -10.16 8.15 19.71
C VAL A 272 -10.55 6.82 19.06
N ALA A 273 -10.56 5.72 19.82
CA ALA A 273 -10.95 4.41 19.33
C ALA A 273 -12.39 4.40 18.79
N ARG A 274 -13.33 5.06 19.48
CA ARG A 274 -14.72 5.16 19.00
C ARG A 274 -14.82 5.91 17.67
N MET A 275 -14.06 6.98 17.50
CA MET A 275 -14.01 7.75 16.25
C MET A 275 -13.36 6.93 15.12
N VAL A 276 -12.21 6.30 15.36
CA VAL A 276 -11.51 5.46 14.37
C VAL A 276 -12.38 4.28 13.93
N ARG A 277 -13.11 3.65 14.86
CA ARG A 277 -13.97 2.50 14.57
C ARG A 277 -15.18 2.79 13.68
N VAL A 278 -15.56 4.06 13.50
CA VAL A 278 -16.58 4.44 12.50
C VAL A 278 -16.08 4.15 11.08
N HIS A 279 -14.77 4.27 10.84
CA HIS A 279 -14.16 4.07 9.53
C HIS A 279 -13.45 2.73 9.40
N ARG A 280 -13.03 2.12 10.52
CA ARG A 280 -12.34 0.84 10.54
C ARG A 280 -12.52 0.09 11.86
N ASP A 281 -13.26 -1.01 11.84
CA ASP A 281 -13.49 -1.85 13.02
C ASP A 281 -12.25 -2.64 13.48
N ASP A 282 -11.38 -3.03 12.55
CA ASP A 282 -10.16 -3.77 12.81
C ASP A 282 -9.03 -2.84 13.31
N LEU A 283 -9.09 -2.50 14.60
CA LEU A 283 -8.14 -1.63 15.29
C LEU A 283 -7.41 -2.41 16.39
N SER A 284 -6.09 -2.47 16.31
CA SER A 284 -5.23 -3.14 17.29
C SER A 284 -4.57 -2.17 18.27
N LEU A 285 -4.19 -2.67 19.44
CA LEU A 285 -3.66 -1.85 20.54
C LEU A 285 -2.19 -2.15 20.84
N VAL A 286 -1.38 -1.10 20.92
CA VAL A 286 -0.05 -1.10 21.54
C VAL A 286 -0.08 -0.29 22.83
N VAL A 287 0.39 -0.86 23.93
CA VAL A 287 0.48 -0.15 25.21
C VAL A 287 1.90 0.30 25.50
N ARG A 288 2.13 1.60 25.70
CA ARG A 288 3.45 2.17 25.99
C ARG A 288 3.63 2.41 27.49
N GLY A 289 4.77 2.00 28.04
CA GLY A 289 5.18 2.37 29.40
C GLY A 289 5.77 3.79 29.50
N PRO A 290 6.13 4.23 30.72
CA PRO A 290 6.00 3.51 31.98
C PRO A 290 4.53 3.44 32.44
N SER A 291 4.27 2.59 33.45
CA SER A 291 2.96 2.48 34.09
C SER A 291 3.01 3.02 35.51
N PRO A 292 2.98 4.35 35.71
CA PRO A 292 3.13 4.95 37.03
C PRO A 292 2.03 4.51 38.01
N GLY A 293 0.82 4.26 37.50
CA GLY A 293 -0.31 3.73 38.27
C GLY A 293 -0.37 2.20 38.36
N ARG A 294 0.68 1.48 37.93
CA ARG A 294 0.73 0.00 37.85
C ARG A 294 -0.36 -0.64 36.98
N LEU A 295 -0.99 0.15 36.11
CA LEU A 295 -1.95 -0.30 35.10
C LEU A 295 -1.27 -1.23 34.09
N LYS A 296 -1.72 -2.47 34.02
CA LYS A 296 -1.18 -3.49 33.12
C LYS A 296 -1.71 -3.30 31.70
N PRO A 297 -0.94 -3.64 30.66
CA PRO A 297 -1.40 -3.57 29.27
C PRO A 297 -2.73 -4.29 29.00
N ARG A 298 -2.97 -5.45 29.64
CA ARG A 298 -4.22 -6.20 29.51
C ARG A 298 -5.43 -5.48 30.11
N GLU A 299 -5.24 -4.68 31.15
CA GLU A 299 -6.31 -3.88 31.75
C GLU A 299 -6.70 -2.72 30.82
N VAL A 300 -5.72 -2.08 30.18
CA VAL A 300 -5.95 -1.08 29.12
C VAL A 300 -6.71 -1.71 27.95
N ALA A 301 -6.27 -2.88 27.49
CA ALA A 301 -6.92 -3.60 26.39
C ALA A 301 -8.38 -3.96 26.71
N SER A 302 -8.63 -4.49 27.93
CA SER A 302 -9.97 -4.79 28.39
C SER A 302 -10.85 -3.55 28.49
N ALA A 303 -10.31 -2.42 28.95
CA ALA A 303 -11.06 -1.17 29.06
C ALA A 303 -11.43 -0.57 27.69
N LEU A 304 -10.58 -0.76 26.68
CA LEU A 304 -10.81 -0.27 25.32
C LEU A 304 -11.58 -1.26 24.43
N GLY A 305 -11.63 -2.54 24.83
CA GLY A 305 -12.20 -3.61 24.01
C GLY A 305 -11.42 -3.87 22.72
N LEU A 306 -10.10 -3.68 22.74
CA LEU A 306 -9.23 -3.81 21.56
C LEU A 306 -8.22 -4.96 21.73
N PRO A 307 -7.86 -5.68 20.65
CA PRO A 307 -6.84 -6.72 20.68
C PRO A 307 -5.46 -6.12 21.00
N LEU A 308 -4.84 -6.61 22.07
CA LEU A 308 -3.49 -6.20 22.47
C LEU A 308 -2.44 -6.92 21.61
N ILE A 309 -1.84 -6.19 20.67
CA ILE A 309 -0.79 -6.73 19.80
C ILE A 309 0.61 -6.48 20.33
N GLY A 310 0.80 -5.61 21.32
CA GLY A 310 2.13 -5.40 21.90
C GLY A 310 2.20 -4.42 23.06
N SER A 311 3.34 -4.43 23.74
CA SER A 311 3.65 -3.44 24.76
C SER A 311 5.08 -2.92 24.60
N LEU A 312 5.25 -1.60 24.69
CA LEU A 312 6.54 -0.93 24.54
C LEU A 312 7.09 -0.54 25.91
N ARG A 313 8.27 -1.06 26.26
CA ARG A 313 8.99 -0.65 27.48
C ARG A 313 9.65 0.72 27.29
N PRO A 314 9.81 1.54 28.36
CA PRO A 314 10.51 2.81 28.26
C PRO A 314 11.96 2.62 27.83
N GLU A 315 12.42 3.51 26.95
CA GLU A 315 13.81 3.60 26.50
C GLU A 315 14.35 5.01 26.73
N PRO A 316 14.97 5.29 27.89
CA PRO A 316 15.44 6.64 28.23
C PRO A 316 16.46 7.21 27.22
N ALA A 317 17.32 6.35 26.67
CA ALA A 317 18.31 6.75 25.67
C ALA A 317 17.67 7.25 24.36
N MET A 318 16.44 6.81 24.04
CA MET A 318 15.74 7.21 22.83
C MET A 318 15.44 8.72 22.82
N CYS A 319 15.06 9.30 23.96
CA CYS A 319 14.81 10.75 24.03
C CYS A 319 16.04 11.55 23.65
N HIS A 320 17.22 11.17 24.15
CA HIS A 320 18.47 11.84 23.80
C HIS A 320 18.90 11.60 22.35
N ALA A 321 18.61 10.41 21.80
CA ALA A 321 18.91 10.08 20.41
C ALA A 321 18.09 10.97 19.45
N LEU A 322 16.79 11.15 19.72
CA LEU A 322 15.90 11.98 18.91
C LEU A 322 16.36 13.45 18.86
N GLU A 323 16.83 14.02 19.97
CA GLU A 323 17.39 15.39 20.01
C GLU A 323 18.67 15.55 19.18
N ARG A 324 19.32 14.45 18.79
CA ARG A 324 20.50 14.44 17.90
C ARG A 324 20.16 14.09 16.46
N GLY A 325 18.87 13.98 16.12
CA GLY A 325 18.42 13.56 14.79
C GLY A 325 18.68 12.07 14.51
N GLU A 326 18.89 11.25 15.54
CA GLU A 326 19.02 9.79 15.36
C GLU A 326 17.65 9.16 15.29
N ALA A 327 17.32 8.59 14.12
CA ALA A 327 16.03 7.98 13.88
C ALA A 327 15.68 6.88 14.91
N PRO A 328 14.39 6.73 15.27
CA PRO A 328 13.95 5.66 16.17
C PRO A 328 14.29 4.27 15.62
N ALA A 329 14.62 3.34 16.50
CA ALA A 329 15.04 1.98 16.17
C ALA A 329 16.27 1.84 15.24
N ASN A 330 17.03 2.91 14.98
CA ASN A 330 18.18 2.91 14.07
C ASN A 330 19.27 1.88 14.44
N ALA A 331 19.49 1.64 15.74
CA ALA A 331 20.45 0.63 16.19
C ALA A 331 19.99 -0.83 15.96
N GLY A 332 18.76 -1.05 15.49
CA GLY A 332 18.17 -2.37 15.30
C GLY A 332 18.00 -3.17 16.61
N LYS A 333 18.12 -2.52 17.76
CA LYS A 333 18.10 -3.14 19.10
C LYS A 333 17.16 -2.36 20.00
N GLY A 334 16.74 -3.00 21.09
CA GLY A 334 15.85 -2.42 22.09
C GLY A 334 14.37 -2.78 21.90
N PRO A 335 13.55 -2.51 22.94
CA PRO A 335 12.10 -2.77 22.94
C PRO A 335 11.33 -2.26 21.70
N LEU A 336 11.64 -1.08 21.18
CA LEU A 336 10.99 -0.49 20.02
C LEU A 336 11.31 -1.29 18.76
N ALA A 337 12.60 -1.55 18.50
CA ALA A 337 13.01 -2.32 17.33
C ALA A 337 12.45 -3.76 17.36
N GLU A 338 12.37 -4.37 18.53
CA GLU A 338 11.76 -5.70 18.71
C GLU A 338 10.25 -5.69 18.42
N LEU A 339 9.53 -4.69 18.95
CA LEU A 339 8.11 -4.51 18.65
C LEU A 339 7.89 -4.29 17.15
N CYS A 340 8.62 -3.35 16.55
CA CYS A 340 8.49 -3.02 15.13
C CYS A 340 8.77 -4.24 14.24
N ARG A 341 9.82 -5.03 14.52
CA ARG A 341 10.12 -6.25 13.75
C ARG A 341 8.96 -7.23 13.73
N ARG A 342 8.31 -7.41 14.87
CA ARG A 342 7.16 -8.32 14.97
C ARG A 342 5.97 -7.78 14.19
N LEU A 343 5.64 -6.50 14.35
CA LEU A 343 4.51 -5.87 13.65
C LEU A 343 4.70 -5.87 12.12
N ILE A 344 5.90 -5.56 11.64
CA ILE A 344 6.23 -5.65 10.21
C ILE A 344 6.18 -7.10 9.72
N GLY A 345 6.70 -8.05 10.51
CA GLY A 345 6.64 -9.47 10.20
C GLY A 345 5.21 -9.97 10.06
N ASP A 346 4.31 -9.58 10.96
CA ASP A 346 2.89 -9.95 10.94
C ASP A 346 2.17 -9.32 9.73
N LEU A 347 2.40 -8.02 9.48
CA LEU A 347 1.84 -7.27 8.34
C LEU A 347 2.20 -7.92 6.99
N VAL A 348 3.45 -8.37 6.85
CA VAL A 348 3.96 -8.98 5.61
C VAL A 348 3.58 -10.47 5.51
N ARG A 349 3.42 -11.21 6.61
CA ARG A 349 3.03 -12.64 6.59
C ARG A 349 1.60 -12.88 6.14
N GLU A 350 0.67 -11.98 6.45
CA GLU A 350 -0.72 -12.04 5.95
C GLU A 350 -0.80 -12.08 4.41
N THR A 351 0.28 -11.67 3.74
CA THR A 351 0.43 -11.67 2.28
C THR A 351 0.71 -13.06 1.67
N GLN A 352 1.17 -14.03 2.47
CA GLN A 352 1.67 -15.32 1.98
C GLN A 352 0.67 -16.47 2.12
N VAL A 353 -0.52 -16.25 2.68
CA VAL A 353 -1.56 -17.28 2.76
C VAL A 353 -2.26 -17.36 1.39
N PRO A 354 -2.11 -18.45 0.61
CA PRO A 354 -2.90 -18.64 -0.59
C PRO A 354 -4.34 -18.97 -0.17
N ALA A 355 -5.31 -18.24 -0.71
CA ALA A 355 -6.73 -18.62 -0.65
C ALA A 355 -6.99 -19.89 -1.46
#